data_AF-A0A932MD09-F1
#
_entry.id   AF-A0A932MD09-F1
#
_cell.length_a   1.000
_cell.length_b   1.000
_cell.length_c   1.000
_cell.angle_alpha   90.00
_cell.angle_beta   90.00
_cell.angle_gamma   90.00
#
_symmetry.space_group_name_H-M   'P 1'
#
loop_
_entity.id
_entity.type
_entity.pdbx_description
1 polymer ?
#
loop_
_entity_poly.entity_id
_entity_poly.type
_entity_poly.pdbx_seq_one_letter_code
_entity_poly.pdbx_strand_id
1 'polypeptide(L)'
;MAAPAFMVPPPKGELAELLRLGRFLAPYRWRIAGALVALVIAAGCVLVLGQGLRHVVDAGFGSGDPRMLNTALAGVVAVSIVLACATWVRFYLMMSTGEHVIADLRRAVFGHVLALSPAFFDSARTGELASRLTNDSAQLRQVIGFGFSMFLR
;
A
#
# COMPACT_ATOMS: atom_id res chain seq x y z
N MET A 1 -33.16 -36.55 -11.22
CA MET A 1 -31.82 -36.08 -11.67
C MET A 1 -31.99 -34.72 -12.32
N ALA A 2 -31.69 -33.64 -11.59
CA ALA A 2 -31.32 -32.30 -12.09
C ALA A 2 -31.03 -31.43 -10.84
N ALA A 3 -29.77 -31.10 -10.60
CA ALA A 3 -29.38 -30.15 -9.55
C ALA A 3 -29.70 -28.73 -10.02
N PRO A 4 -30.18 -27.81 -9.15
CA PRO A 4 -30.42 -26.43 -9.54
C PRO A 4 -29.07 -25.77 -9.88
N ALA A 5 -28.96 -25.28 -11.11
CA ALA A 5 -27.81 -24.54 -11.58
C ALA A 5 -27.62 -23.29 -10.70
N PHE A 6 -26.55 -23.29 -9.90
CA PHE A 6 -26.12 -22.13 -9.15
C PHE A 6 -25.75 -21.05 -10.17
N MET A 7 -26.64 -20.08 -10.36
CA MET A 7 -26.48 -19.00 -11.33
C MET A 7 -25.36 -18.08 -10.82
N VAL A 8 -24.11 -18.37 -11.23
CA VAL A 8 -22.97 -17.48 -11.01
C VAL A 8 -23.22 -16.23 -11.86
N PRO A 9 -23.45 -15.05 -11.26
CA PRO A 9 -23.65 -13.83 -12.05
C PRO A 9 -22.42 -13.55 -12.91
N PRO A 10 -22.58 -13.00 -14.12
CA PRO A 10 -21.46 -12.70 -15.00
C PRO A 10 -20.46 -11.78 -14.28
N PRO A 11 -19.14 -11.96 -14.48
CA PRO A 11 -18.12 -11.14 -13.84
C PRO A 11 -18.38 -9.68 -14.19
N LYS A 12 -18.76 -8.89 -13.17
CA LYS A 12 -18.94 -7.44 -13.32
C LYS A 12 -17.52 -6.87 -13.46
N GLY A 13 -17.29 -6.09 -14.52
CA GLY A 13 -15.93 -5.71 -14.95
C GLY A 13 -15.02 -5.26 -13.82
N GLU A 14 -13.76 -5.69 -13.86
CA GLU A 14 -12.72 -5.47 -12.84
C GLU A 14 -12.66 -4.03 -12.30
N LEU A 15 -12.93 -3.06 -13.16
CA LEU A 15 -13.00 -1.63 -12.80
C LEU A 15 -14.08 -1.30 -11.76
N ALA A 16 -15.24 -1.95 -11.81
CA ALA A 16 -16.33 -1.73 -10.86
C ALA A 16 -16.00 -2.32 -9.47
N GLU A 17 -15.25 -3.41 -9.42
CA GLU A 17 -14.74 -3.99 -8.17
C GLU A 17 -13.60 -3.13 -7.58
N LEU A 18 -12.68 -2.66 -8.41
CA LEU A 18 -11.64 -1.70 -8.00
C LEU A 18 -12.23 -0.39 -7.48
N LEU A 19 -13.30 0.12 -8.09
CA LEU A 19 -14.02 1.31 -7.62
C LEU A 19 -14.74 1.07 -6.28
N ARG A 20 -15.27 -0.13 -6.05
CA ARG A 20 -15.85 -0.52 -4.75
C ARG A 20 -14.78 -0.58 -3.64
N LEU A 21 -13.59 -1.10 -3.94
CA LEU A 21 -12.43 -1.05 -3.04
C LEU A 21 -11.91 0.37 -2.85
N GLY A 22 -11.93 1.20 -3.90
CA GLY A 22 -11.55 2.61 -3.87
C GLY A 22 -12.38 3.43 -2.88
N ARG A 23 -13.64 3.06 -2.61
CA ARG A 23 -14.46 3.72 -1.60
C ARG A 23 -13.97 3.49 -0.16
N PHE A 24 -13.29 2.38 0.11
CA PHE A 24 -12.62 2.13 1.40
C PHE A 24 -11.30 2.90 1.54
N LEU A 25 -10.66 3.27 0.42
CA LEU A 25 -9.45 4.11 0.42
C LEU A 25 -9.77 5.62 0.50
N ALA A 26 -10.94 6.05 0.04
CA ALA A 26 -11.39 7.45 0.06
C ALA A 26 -11.19 8.19 1.40
N PRO A 27 -11.51 7.62 2.58
CA PRO A 27 -11.26 8.30 3.86
C PRO A 27 -9.77 8.50 4.18
N TYR A 28 -8.86 7.73 3.56
CA TYR A 28 -7.41 7.80 3.79
C TYR A 28 -6.66 8.59 2.71
N ARG A 29 -7.37 9.32 1.84
CA ARG A 29 -6.77 10.11 0.74
C ARG A 29 -5.64 11.05 1.17
N TRP A 30 -5.73 11.63 2.37
CA TRP A 30 -4.69 12.52 2.91
C TRP A 30 -3.41 11.78 3.32
N ARG A 31 -3.55 10.54 3.83
CA ARG A 31 -2.39 9.69 4.16
C ARG A 31 -1.69 9.22 2.88
N ILE A 32 -2.47 8.88 1.86
CA ILE A 32 -1.95 8.52 0.53
C ILE A 32 -1.24 9.72 -0.11
N ALA A 33 -1.84 10.92 -0.05
CA ALA A 33 -1.20 12.15 -0.53
C ALA A 33 0.13 12.42 0.19
N GLY A 34 0.17 12.26 1.52
CA GLY A 34 1.42 12.38 2.30
C GLY A 34 2.48 11.34 1.88
N ALA A 35 2.08 10.09 1.62
CA ALA A 35 2.99 9.06 1.14
C ALA A 35 3.51 9.36 -0.28
N LEU A 36 2.69 9.95 -1.15
CA LEU A 36 3.09 10.39 -2.49
C LEU A 36 4.09 11.56 -2.42
N VAL A 37 3.86 12.54 -1.54
CA VAL A 37 4.82 13.64 -1.34
C VAL A 37 6.16 13.08 -0.82
N ALA A 38 6.13 12.18 0.16
CA ALA A 38 7.33 11.52 0.67
C ALA A 38 8.05 10.71 -0.41
N LEU A 39 7.31 10.05 -1.31
CA LEU A 39 7.86 9.37 -2.48
C LEU A 39 8.60 10.31 -3.43
N VAL A 40 7.99 11.45 -3.77
CA VAL A 40 8.61 12.44 -4.66
C VAL A 40 9.88 13.02 -4.04
N ILE A 41 9.87 13.30 -2.73
CA ILE A 41 11.06 13.77 -2.00
C ILE A 41 12.17 12.71 -2.06
N ALA A 42 11.84 11.45 -1.76
CA ALA A 42 12.81 10.35 -1.81
C ALA A 42 13.42 10.18 -3.22
N ALA A 43 12.59 10.21 -4.26
CA ALA A 43 13.04 10.15 -5.65
C ALA A 43 13.95 11.34 -6.00
N GLY A 44 13.59 12.54 -5.54
CA GLY A 44 14.42 13.74 -5.67
C GLY A 44 15.79 13.58 -5.01
N CYS A 45 15.85 13.03 -3.79
CA CYS A 45 17.11 12.76 -3.11
C CYS A 45 18.01 11.78 -3.88
N VAL A 46 17.43 10.70 -4.43
CA VAL A 46 18.18 9.74 -5.26
C VAL A 46 18.74 10.41 -6.51
N LEU A 47 17.96 11.27 -7.17
CA LEU A 47 18.40 12.06 -8.32
C LEU A 47 19.53 13.03 -7.95
N VAL A 48 19.41 13.73 -6.81
CA VAL A 48 20.45 14.65 -6.32
C VAL A 48 21.75 13.90 -6.04
N LEU A 49 21.70 12.72 -5.43
CA LEU A 49 22.89 11.90 -5.20
C LEU A 49 23.53 11.44 -6.53
N GLY A 50 22.72 11.00 -7.49
CA GLY A 50 23.21 10.58 -8.82
C GLY A 50 23.85 11.73 -9.61
N GLN A 51 23.19 12.90 -9.66
CA GLN A 51 23.73 14.09 -10.32
C GLN A 51 24.94 14.67 -9.57
N GLY A 52 24.95 14.58 -8.23
CA GLY A 52 26.09 14.97 -7.40
C GLY A 52 27.32 14.14 -7.71
N LEU A 53 27.16 12.81 -7.84
CA LEU A 53 28.24 11.92 -8.24
C LEU A 53 28.77 12.27 -9.63
N ARG A 54 27.88 12.50 -10.60
CA ARG A 54 28.26 12.96 -11.94
C ARG A 54 29.06 14.26 -11.88
N HIS A 55 28.62 15.24 -11.10
CA HIS A 55 29.31 16.52 -10.98
C HIS A 55 30.72 16.36 -10.37
N VAL A 56 30.88 15.47 -9.38
CA VAL A 56 32.20 15.17 -8.78
C VAL A 56 33.12 14.48 -9.79
N VAL A 57 32.61 13.58 -10.62
CA VAL A 57 33.40 12.91 -11.67
C VAL A 57 33.80 13.89 -12.77
N ASP A 58 32.85 14.71 -13.23
CA ASP A 58 33.04 15.63 -14.37
C ASP A 58 33.90 16.87 -13.99
N ALA A 59 33.79 17.37 -12.74
CA ALA A 59 34.42 18.63 -12.31
C ALA A 59 35.31 18.51 -11.06
N GLY A 60 35.15 17.48 -10.24
CA GLY A 60 35.70 17.40 -8.88
C GLY A 60 37.15 16.92 -8.75
N PHE A 61 37.70 16.23 -9.76
CA PHE A 61 39.07 15.72 -9.70
C PHE A 61 40.15 16.74 -10.13
N GLY A 62 39.77 17.96 -10.52
CA GLY A 62 40.70 18.96 -11.07
C GLY A 62 41.38 19.88 -10.04
N SER A 63 40.82 20.08 -8.84
CA SER A 63 41.23 21.16 -7.92
C SER A 63 42.00 20.73 -6.66
N GLY A 64 41.89 19.46 -6.23
CA GLY A 64 42.64 18.94 -5.07
C GLY A 64 42.34 19.63 -3.72
N ASP A 65 41.27 20.44 -3.61
CA ASP A 65 40.95 21.21 -2.40
C ASP A 65 40.20 20.36 -1.35
N PRO A 66 40.77 20.12 -0.16
CA PRO A 66 40.12 19.38 0.92
C PRO A 66 38.79 19.97 1.38
N ARG A 67 38.57 21.29 1.22
CA ARG A 67 37.32 21.94 1.62
C ARG A 67 36.14 21.52 0.75
N MET A 68 36.34 21.39 -0.56
CA MET A 68 35.29 20.93 -1.49
C MET A 68 34.85 19.50 -1.14
N LEU A 69 35.80 18.63 -0.80
CA LEU A 69 35.51 17.26 -0.40
C LEU A 69 34.66 17.21 0.89
N ASN A 70 35.01 18.03 1.89
CA ASN A 70 34.26 18.07 3.15
C ASN A 70 32.83 18.59 2.95
N THR A 71 32.64 19.62 2.13
CA THR A 71 31.30 20.14 1.78
C THR A 71 30.48 19.12 1.00
N ALA A 72 31.10 18.40 0.05
CA ALA A 72 30.42 17.34 -0.70
C ALA A 72 29.97 16.19 0.21
N LEU A 73 30.84 15.73 1.12
CA LEU A 73 30.50 14.70 2.11
C LEU A 73 29.36 15.16 3.03
N ALA A 74 29.42 16.40 3.54
CA ALA A 74 28.34 16.95 4.35
C ALA A 74 27.01 17.01 3.57
N GLY A 75 27.05 17.37 2.28
CA GLY A 75 25.89 17.36 1.39
C GLY A 75 25.30 15.95 1.22
N VAL A 76 26.14 14.94 0.99
CA VAL A 76 25.70 13.53 0.88
C VAL A 76 25.03 13.07 2.17
N VAL A 77 25.61 13.36 3.34
CA VAL A 77 25.02 13.02 4.64
C VAL A 77 23.67 13.70 4.81
N ALA A 78 23.57 15.01 4.53
CA ALA A 78 22.31 15.74 4.63
C ALA A 78 21.22 15.14 3.73
N VAL A 79 21.53 14.88 2.46
CA VAL A 79 20.58 14.27 1.51
C VAL A 79 20.20 12.85 1.93
N SER A 80 21.14 12.08 2.49
CA SER A 80 20.88 10.72 2.97
C SER A 80 19.93 10.71 4.17
N ILE A 81 20.06 11.66 5.09
CA ILE A 81 19.13 11.84 6.21
C ILE A 81 17.73 12.16 5.69
N VAL A 82 17.61 13.10 4.75
CA VAL A 82 16.31 13.46 4.13
C VAL A 82 15.70 12.25 3.43
N LEU A 83 16.50 11.49 2.66
CA LEU A 83 16.07 10.28 1.99
C LEU A 83 15.55 9.23 2.98
N ALA A 84 16.28 9.01 4.08
CA ALA A 84 15.89 8.07 5.12
C ALA A 84 14.57 8.49 5.78
N CYS A 85 14.43 9.77 6.16
CA CYS A 85 13.21 10.31 6.74
C CYS A 85 12.02 10.20 5.78
N ALA A 86 12.20 10.59 4.52
CA ALA A 86 11.15 10.50 3.50
C ALA A 86 10.71 9.05 3.29
N THR A 87 11.66 8.12 3.20
CA THR A 87 11.37 6.68 3.08
C THR A 87 10.62 6.15 4.29
N TRP A 88 11.03 6.52 5.49
CA TRP A 88 10.37 6.12 6.74
C TRP A 88 8.94 6.65 6.83
N VAL A 89 8.73 7.94 6.57
CA VAL A 89 7.39 8.56 6.55
C VAL A 89 6.49 7.87 5.53
N ARG A 90 7.00 7.63 4.31
CA ARG A 90 6.26 6.91 3.27
C ARG A 90 5.83 5.53 3.75
N PHE A 91 6.75 4.77 4.33
CA PHE A 91 6.49 3.42 4.82
C PHE A 91 5.47 3.41 5.96
N TYR A 92 5.62 4.33 6.93
CA TYR A 92 4.70 4.47 8.06
C TYR A 92 3.28 4.83 7.60
N LEU A 93 3.14 5.82 6.71
CA LEU A 93 1.84 6.22 6.17
C LEU A 93 1.17 5.10 5.38
N MET A 94 1.93 4.35 4.59
CA MET A 94 1.40 3.25 3.80
C MET A 94 0.97 2.07 4.69
N MET A 95 1.83 1.66 5.62
CA MET A 95 1.55 0.55 6.54
C MET A 95 0.34 0.87 7.44
N SER A 96 0.32 2.06 8.05
CA SER A 96 -0.80 2.46 8.91
C SER A 96 -2.11 2.53 8.11
N THR A 97 -2.09 3.02 6.87
CA THR A 97 -3.28 3.03 6.01
C THR A 97 -3.80 1.61 5.74
N GLY A 98 -2.91 0.65 5.46
CA GLY A 98 -3.28 -0.76 5.26
C GLY A 98 -4.01 -1.35 6.47
N GLU A 99 -3.49 -1.13 7.68
CA GLU A 99 -4.12 -1.61 8.92
C GLU A 99 -5.52 -1.02 9.13
N HIS A 100 -5.71 0.27 8.85
CA HIS A 100 -7.00 0.92 9.02
C HIS A 100 -8.03 0.42 8.00
N VAL A 101 -7.62 0.24 6.73
CA VAL A 101 -8.48 -0.34 5.68
C VAL A 101 -8.93 -1.75 6.07
N ILE A 102 -8.03 -2.58 6.61
CA ILE A 102 -8.36 -3.94 7.06
C ILE A 102 -9.35 -3.90 8.23
N ALA A 103 -9.16 -2.97 9.18
CA ALA A 103 -10.06 -2.82 10.32
C ALA A 103 -11.48 -2.43 9.87
N ASP A 104 -11.60 -1.53 8.89
CA ASP A 104 -12.91 -1.12 8.36
C ASP A 104 -13.57 -2.21 7.53
N LEU A 105 -12.80 -2.96 6.74
CA LEU A 105 -13.31 -4.15 6.05
C LEU A 105 -13.85 -5.17 7.05
N ARG A 106 -13.10 -5.43 8.12
CA ARG A 106 -13.52 -6.33 9.20
C ARG A 106 -14.85 -5.88 9.81
N ARG A 107 -14.99 -4.60 10.15
CA ARG A 107 -16.25 -4.04 10.68
C ARG A 107 -17.42 -4.21 9.72
N ALA A 108 -17.21 -3.94 8.43
CA ALA A 108 -18.25 -4.07 7.42
C ALA A 108 -18.73 -5.52 7.26
N VAL A 109 -17.80 -6.48 7.24
CA VAL A 109 -18.12 -7.91 7.13
C VAL A 109 -18.88 -8.39 8.37
N PHE A 110 -18.38 -8.10 9.58
CA PHE A 110 -19.07 -8.50 10.81
C PHE A 110 -20.45 -7.86 10.95
N GLY A 111 -20.59 -6.58 10.60
CA GLY A 111 -21.89 -5.90 10.61
C GLY A 111 -22.89 -6.56 9.66
N HIS A 112 -22.45 -6.99 8.48
CA HIS A 112 -23.30 -7.70 7.53
C HIS A 112 -23.74 -9.07 8.06
N VAL A 113 -22.80 -9.84 8.63
CA VAL A 113 -23.10 -11.16 9.21
C VAL A 113 -24.10 -11.05 10.37
N LEU A 114 -23.96 -10.03 11.23
CA LEU A 114 -24.88 -9.81 12.36
C LEU A 114 -26.27 -9.34 11.91
N ALA A 115 -26.40 -8.74 10.73
CA ALA A 115 -27.67 -8.28 10.17
C ALA A 115 -28.43 -9.37 9.39
N LEU A 116 -27.88 -10.58 9.26
CA LEU A 116 -28.55 -11.68 8.57
C LEU A 116 -29.70 -12.26 9.41
N SER A 117 -30.79 -12.62 8.73
CA SER A 117 -31.99 -13.14 9.37
C SER A 117 -31.74 -14.49 10.08
N PRO A 118 -32.41 -14.79 11.20
CA PRO A 118 -32.30 -16.08 11.90
C PRO A 118 -32.56 -17.31 10.99
N ALA A 119 -33.43 -17.19 9.97
CA ALA A 119 -33.70 -18.25 8.99
C ALA A 119 -32.49 -18.60 8.09
N PHE A 120 -31.53 -17.70 7.93
CA PHE A 120 -30.25 -17.98 7.26
C PHE A 120 -29.33 -18.82 8.15
N PHE A 121 -29.39 -18.61 9.47
CA PHE A 121 -28.63 -19.40 10.44
C PHE A 121 -29.22 -20.80 10.70
N ASP A 122 -30.50 -20.99 10.39
CA ASP A 122 -31.20 -22.28 10.47
C ASP A 122 -30.94 -23.20 9.26
N SER A 123 -30.59 -22.63 8.09
CA SER A 123 -30.44 -23.37 6.83
C SER A 123 -28.98 -23.67 6.43
N ALA A 124 -28.00 -23.04 7.08
CA ALA A 124 -26.59 -23.22 6.77
C ALA A 124 -25.84 -23.96 7.88
N ARG A 125 -25.14 -25.05 7.53
CA ARG A 125 -24.13 -25.67 8.42
C ARG A 125 -23.07 -24.62 8.73
N THR A 126 -23.13 -24.09 9.94
CA THR A 126 -22.39 -22.92 10.45
C THR A 126 -20.86 -23.02 10.25
N GLY A 127 -20.32 -24.25 10.15
CA GLY A 127 -18.90 -24.51 9.95
C GLY A 127 -18.37 -24.29 8.52
N GLU A 128 -19.18 -24.52 7.48
CA GLU A 128 -18.69 -24.43 6.08
C GLU A 128 -18.63 -22.96 5.59
N LEU A 129 -19.61 -22.14 5.99
CA LEU A 129 -19.61 -20.71 5.72
C LEU A 129 -18.52 -19.96 6.49
N ALA A 130 -18.30 -20.28 7.77
CA ALA A 130 -17.22 -19.69 8.56
C ALA A 130 -15.83 -20.03 7.98
N SER A 131 -15.65 -21.27 7.50
CA SER A 131 -14.44 -21.71 6.82
C SER A 131 -14.22 -20.94 5.51
N ARG A 132 -15.23 -20.85 4.63
CA ARG A 132 -15.12 -20.10 3.37
C ARG A 132 -14.89 -18.60 3.58
N LEU A 133 -15.60 -17.96 4.49
CA LEU A 133 -15.39 -16.54 4.82
C LEU A 133 -13.99 -16.28 5.38
N THR A 134 -13.46 -17.18 6.22
CA THR A 134 -12.11 -17.03 6.79
C THR A 134 -11.03 -17.26 5.73
N ASN A 135 -11.18 -18.29 4.89
CA ASN A 135 -10.20 -18.60 3.84
C ASN A 135 -10.19 -17.52 2.74
N ASP A 136 -11.36 -17.07 2.30
CA ASP A 136 -11.48 -16.04 1.26
C ASP A 136 -10.99 -14.68 1.76
N SER A 137 -11.22 -14.34 3.03
CA SER A 137 -10.68 -13.11 3.64
C SER A 137 -9.18 -13.19 3.90
N ALA A 138 -8.63 -14.37 4.17
CA ALA A 138 -7.17 -14.58 4.24
C ALA A 138 -6.51 -14.42 2.86
N GLN A 139 -7.12 -14.94 1.79
CA GLN A 139 -6.62 -14.73 0.42
C GLN A 139 -6.72 -13.26 -0.01
N LEU A 140 -7.82 -12.58 0.28
CA LEU A 140 -7.96 -11.13 0.05
C LEU A 140 -6.91 -10.33 0.83
N ARG A 141 -6.63 -10.71 2.08
CA ARG A 141 -5.56 -10.10 2.90
C ARG A 141 -4.19 -10.29 2.24
N GLN A 142 -3.93 -11.46 1.67
CA GLN A 142 -2.66 -11.74 1.00
C GLN A 142 -2.50 -10.92 -0.28
N VAL A 143 -3.55 -10.83 -1.11
CA VAL A 143 -3.52 -10.10 -2.38
C VAL A 143 -3.43 -8.58 -2.16
N ILE A 144 -4.18 -8.03 -1.21
CA ILE A 144 -4.13 -6.60 -0.88
C ILE A 144 -2.81 -6.25 -0.19
N GLY A 145 -2.32 -7.08 0.73
CA GLY A 145 -1.08 -6.84 1.46
C GLY A 145 0.18 -6.92 0.60
N PHE A 146 0.31 -7.98 -0.21
CA PHE A 146 1.47 -8.16 -1.08
C PHE A 146 1.39 -7.31 -2.35
N GLY A 147 0.20 -7.16 -2.95
CA GLY A 147 0.02 -6.43 -4.21
C GLY A 147 0.34 -4.94 -4.08
N PHE A 148 -0.11 -4.30 -3.00
CA PHE A 148 0.16 -2.87 -2.76
C PHE A 148 1.63 -2.61 -2.46
N SER A 149 2.30 -3.50 -1.72
CA SER A 149 3.74 -3.40 -1.42
C SER A 149 4.60 -3.61 -2.68
N MET A 150 4.21 -4.54 -3.56
CA MET A 150 4.91 -4.83 -4.81
C MET A 150 4.73 -3.74 -5.87
N PHE A 151 3.56 -3.09 -5.95
CA PHE A 151 3.33 -1.96 -6.87
C PHE A 151 4.10 -0.69 -6.48
N LEU A 152 4.47 -0.55 -5.21
CA LEU A 152 5.09 0.66 -4.67
C LEU A 152 6.62 0.60 -4.54
N ARG A 153 7.22 -0.56 -4.80
CA ARG A 153 8.68 -0.79 -4.71
C ARG A 153 9.36 -0.41 -6.02
#